data_AF-A0A498SS60-F1
#
_entry.id   AF-A0A498SS60-F1
#
_cell.length_a   1.000
_cell.length_b   1.000
_cell.length_c   1.000
_cell.angle_alpha   90.00
_cell.angle_beta   90.00
_cell.angle_gamma   90.00
#
_symmetry.space_group_name_H-M   'P 1'
#
loop_
_entity.id
_entity.type
_entity.pdbx_description
1 polymer ?
#
loop_
_entity_poly.entity_id
_entity_poly.type
_entity_poly.pdbx_seq_one_letter_code
_entity_poly.pdbx_strand_id
1 'polypeptide(L)'
;GPVTLIRRTQDEMIITAEGTNEERLATNRANNLLKSLLRARNPDLINDDTELVVDIWLAATPSERISMAKNCSTASIMDNVENLTEQNRNILIYCLCSKYLVDFDSSHNTLLDVSLFTIPS
;
A
#
# COMPACT_ATOMS: atom_id res chain seq x y z
N GLY A 1 -4.08 15.78 3.98
CA GLY A 1 -5.19 15.78 3.00
C GLY A 1 -5.37 14.41 2.36
N PRO A 2 -6.45 14.20 1.61
CA PRO A 2 -6.70 12.96 0.89
C PRO A 2 -5.63 12.74 -0.20
N VAL A 3 -5.11 11.52 -0.28
CA VAL A 3 -4.02 11.12 -1.20
C VAL A 3 -4.28 9.68 -1.64
N THR A 4 -4.04 9.39 -2.92
CA THR A 4 -3.97 8.04 -3.47
C THR A 4 -2.76 7.94 -4.37
N LEU A 5 -1.97 6.88 -4.18
CA LEU A 5 -0.84 6.51 -5.00
C LEU A 5 -1.32 5.49 -6.04
N ILE A 6 -1.02 5.76 -7.30
CA ILE A 6 -1.31 4.84 -8.40
C ILE A 6 -0.01 4.16 -8.78
N ARG A 7 0.09 2.84 -8.53
CA ARG A 7 1.27 2.05 -8.84
C ARG A 7 1.09 1.37 -10.19
N ARG A 8 1.83 1.84 -11.19
CA ARG A 8 1.91 1.17 -12.50
C ARG A 8 2.73 -0.11 -12.37
N THR A 9 2.13 -1.26 -12.67
CA THR A 9 2.77 -2.57 -12.41
C THR A 9 3.71 -3.01 -13.54
N GLN A 10 3.61 -2.43 -14.75
CA GLN A 10 4.44 -2.77 -15.92
C GLN A 10 5.39 -1.64 -16.33
N ASP A 11 5.63 -0.68 -15.44
CA ASP A 11 6.42 0.51 -15.75
C ASP A 11 7.91 0.32 -15.38
N GLU A 12 8.75 0.17 -16.41
CA GLU A 12 10.21 -0.01 -16.30
C GLU A 12 10.95 1.26 -15.83
N MET A 13 10.33 2.44 -15.90
CA MET A 13 10.99 3.69 -15.51
C MET A 13 11.01 3.91 -14.00
N ILE A 14 10.12 3.23 -13.28
CA ILE A 14 9.92 3.42 -11.83
C ILE A 14 10.39 2.24 -10.99
N ILE A 15 11.07 1.27 -11.59
CA ILE A 15 11.72 0.15 -10.89
C ILE A 15 13.20 0.45 -10.66
N THR A 16 13.86 -0.33 -9.81
CA THR A 16 15.31 -0.21 -9.57
C THR A 16 16.09 -1.50 -9.80
N ALA A 17 15.41 -2.59 -10.16
CA ALA A 17 16.04 -3.83 -10.60
C ALA A 17 15.29 -4.41 -11.81
N GLU A 18 16.07 -4.90 -12.78
CA GLU A 18 15.57 -5.73 -13.87
C GLU A 18 15.39 -7.17 -13.41
N GLY A 19 14.49 -7.93 -14.05
CA GLY A 19 14.25 -9.33 -13.67
C GLY A 19 12.87 -9.84 -14.07
N THR A 20 12.37 -10.81 -13.31
CA THR A 20 10.98 -11.29 -13.45
C THR A 20 9.98 -10.18 -13.11
N ASN A 21 8.71 -10.37 -13.46
CA ASN A 21 7.67 -9.40 -13.15
C ASN A 21 7.55 -9.15 -11.64
N GLU A 22 7.74 -10.20 -10.83
CA GLU A 22 7.72 -10.12 -9.36
C GLU A 22 8.90 -9.30 -8.82
N GLU A 23 10.11 -9.53 -9.35
CA GLU A 23 11.33 -8.79 -8.95
C GLU A 23 11.23 -7.31 -9.33
N ARG A 24 10.74 -7.03 -10.54
CA ARG A 24 10.46 -5.67 -11.01
C ARG A 24 9.43 -4.98 -10.12
N LEU A 25 8.31 -5.63 -9.81
CA LEU A 25 7.25 -5.07 -8.98
C LEU A 25 7.71 -4.80 -7.54
N ALA A 26 8.56 -5.67 -6.98
CA ALA A 26 9.14 -5.51 -5.65
C ALA A 26 10.01 -4.25 -5.54
N THR A 27 10.68 -3.86 -6.63
CA THR A 27 11.53 -2.67 -6.68
C THR A 27 10.85 -1.41 -7.20
N ASN A 28 9.53 -1.46 -7.41
CA ASN A 28 8.75 -0.30 -7.82
C ASN A 28 8.81 0.81 -6.76
N ARG A 29 9.20 2.03 -7.16
CA ARG A 29 9.38 3.19 -6.28
C ARG A 29 8.11 3.58 -5.51
N ALA A 30 6.92 3.26 -6.03
CA ALA A 30 5.66 3.49 -5.32
C ALA A 30 5.58 2.71 -3.99
N ASN A 31 6.27 1.57 -3.88
CA ASN A 31 6.36 0.77 -2.65
C ASN A 31 7.00 1.60 -1.52
N ASN A 32 8.10 2.30 -1.82
CA ASN A 32 8.79 3.17 -0.86
C ASN A 32 7.99 4.44 -0.56
N LEU A 33 7.27 4.98 -1.55
CA LEU A 33 6.36 6.10 -1.34
C LEU A 33 5.23 5.73 -0.38
N LEU A 34 4.64 4.53 -0.52
CA LEU A 34 3.62 4.04 0.39
C LEU A 34 4.16 3.93 1.82
N LYS A 35 5.31 3.27 2.01
CA LYS A 35 5.95 3.15 3.33
C LYS A 35 6.22 4.51 3.96
N SER A 36 6.79 5.44 3.20
CA SER A 36 7.06 6.81 3.65
C SER A 36 5.79 7.57 4.01
N LEU A 37 4.72 7.43 3.22
CA LEU A 37 3.43 8.07 3.48
C LEU A 37 2.77 7.53 4.76
N LEU A 38 2.77 6.21 4.94
CA LEU A 38 2.22 5.56 6.12
C LEU A 38 3.00 5.96 7.38
N ARG A 39 4.34 5.94 7.32
CA ARG A 39 5.21 6.37 8.44
C ARG A 39 5.01 7.82 8.82
N ALA A 40 4.89 8.72 7.85
CA ALA A 40 4.66 10.14 8.10
C ALA A 40 3.29 10.44 8.72
N ARG A 41 2.26 9.65 8.39
CA ARG A 41 0.88 9.87 8.87
C ARG A 41 0.54 9.10 10.14
N ASN A 42 1.23 7.99 10.39
CA ASN A 42 0.93 7.06 11.46
C ASN A 42 2.24 6.60 12.14
N PRO A 43 3.03 7.53 12.74
CA PRO A 43 4.35 7.21 13.29
C PRO A 43 4.30 6.17 14.43
N ASP A 44 3.22 6.13 15.20
CA ASP A 44 3.05 5.16 16.31
C ASP A 44 2.59 3.77 15.82
N LEU A 45 2.15 3.69 14.57
CA LEU A 45 1.71 2.45 13.93
C LEU A 45 2.82 1.82 13.09
N ILE A 46 3.59 2.66 12.39
CA ILE A 46 4.58 2.26 11.39
C ILE A 46 6.00 2.56 11.91
N ASN A 47 6.67 1.50 12.34
CA ASN A 47 8.08 1.43 12.69
C ASN A 47 8.79 0.38 11.82
N ASP A 48 10.10 0.23 12.02
CA ASP A 48 10.95 -0.65 11.21
C ASP A 48 10.47 -2.13 11.22
N ASP A 49 9.90 -2.63 12.33
CA ASP A 49 9.38 -4.00 12.42
C ASP A 49 8.08 -4.15 11.62
N THR A 50 7.20 -3.15 11.68
CA THR A 50 5.90 -3.15 10.99
C THR A 50 5.99 -2.78 9.51
N GLU A 51 7.11 -2.22 9.05
CA GLU A 51 7.34 -2.02 7.61
C GLU A 51 7.36 -3.36 6.86
N LEU A 52 7.82 -4.44 7.51
CA LEU A 52 7.74 -5.79 6.95
C LEU A 52 6.28 -6.21 6.66
N VAL A 53 5.32 -5.75 7.48
CA VAL A 53 3.89 -6.01 7.26
C VAL A 53 3.40 -5.31 5.99
N VAL A 54 3.89 -4.10 5.72
CA VAL A 54 3.62 -3.40 4.46
C VAL A 54 4.23 -4.17 3.29
N ASP A 55 5.44 -4.67 3.43
CA ASP A 55 6.12 -5.45 2.39
C ASP A 55 5.40 -6.78 2.09
N ILE A 56 4.89 -7.48 3.12
CA ILE A 56 4.05 -8.68 2.96
C ILE A 56 2.79 -8.35 2.13
N TRP A 57 2.13 -7.22 2.43
CA TRP A 57 0.96 -6.80 1.66
C TRP A 57 1.31 -6.41 0.22
N LEU A 58 2.45 -5.74 0.00
CA LEU A 58 2.92 -5.35 -1.33
C LEU A 58 3.24 -6.56 -2.22
N ALA A 59 3.75 -7.64 -1.63
CA ALA A 59 4.03 -8.91 -2.30
C ALA A 59 2.77 -9.77 -2.53
N ALA A 60 1.70 -9.56 -1.76
CA ALA A 60 0.47 -10.32 -1.88
C ALA A 60 -0.28 -10.03 -3.18
N THR A 61 -0.95 -11.06 -3.71
CA THR A 61 -1.85 -10.98 -4.85
C THR A 61 -3.12 -10.19 -4.53
N PRO A 62 -3.87 -9.68 -5.53
CA PRO A 62 -5.13 -8.97 -5.29
C PRO A 62 -6.12 -9.75 -4.42
N SER A 63 -6.25 -11.06 -4.66
CA SER A 63 -7.16 -11.93 -3.90
C SER A 63 -6.73 -12.08 -2.44
N GLU A 64 -5.42 -12.20 -2.18
CA GLU A 64 -4.87 -12.27 -0.83
C GLU A 64 -5.10 -10.96 -0.08
N ARG A 65 -4.86 -9.82 -0.73
CA ARG A 65 -5.07 -8.48 -0.13
C ARG A 65 -6.52 -8.26 0.31
N ILE A 66 -7.50 -8.75 -0.46
CA ILE A 66 -8.92 -8.70 -0.08
C ILE A 66 -9.16 -9.51 1.21
N SER A 67 -8.55 -10.69 1.33
CA SER A 67 -8.64 -11.51 2.54
C SER A 67 -7.98 -10.85 3.75
N MET A 68 -6.81 -10.24 3.55
CA MET A 68 -6.04 -9.55 4.59
C MET A 68 -6.78 -8.34 5.17
N ALA A 69 -7.55 -7.63 4.34
CA ALA A 69 -8.32 -6.45 4.74
C ALA A 69 -9.79 -6.75 5.11
N LYS A 70 -10.19 -8.03 5.21
CA LYS A 70 -11.60 -8.42 5.38
C LYS A 70 -12.26 -7.86 6.65
N ASN A 71 -11.50 -7.67 7.72
CA ASN A 71 -11.98 -7.17 9.02
C ASN A 71 -11.67 -5.68 9.26
N CYS A 72 -11.46 -4.93 8.18
CA CYS A 72 -11.06 -3.54 8.24
C CYS A 72 -12.16 -2.62 8.79
N SER A 73 -12.12 -2.32 10.09
CA SER A 73 -13.00 -1.33 10.74
C SER A 73 -12.17 -0.12 11.17
N THR A 74 -11.82 0.76 10.23
CA THR A 74 -10.92 1.92 10.47
C THR A 74 -11.44 2.92 11.50
N ALA A 75 -12.76 2.99 11.71
CA ALA A 75 -13.39 4.00 12.57
C ALA A 75 -13.25 3.76 14.08
N SER A 76 -12.86 2.56 14.54
CA SER A 76 -12.80 2.21 15.97
C SER A 76 -11.35 1.95 16.47
N ILE A 77 -10.41 1.72 15.55
CA ILE A 77 -9.07 1.20 15.87
C ILE A 77 -8.05 2.33 16.09
N MET A 78 -8.26 3.51 15.50
CA MET A 78 -7.29 4.63 15.60
C MET A 78 -7.27 5.33 16.97
N ASP A 79 -8.30 5.13 17.81
CA ASP A 79 -8.38 5.79 19.12
C ASP A 79 -7.50 5.12 20.20
N ASN A 80 -6.94 3.93 19.94
CA ASN A 80 -6.13 3.16 20.91
C ASN A 80 -4.98 2.38 20.25
N VAL A 81 -4.20 3.01 19.35
CA VAL A 81 -3.11 2.34 18.61
C VAL A 81 -2.09 1.65 19.53
N GLU A 82 -1.83 2.22 20.71
CA GLU A 82 -0.88 1.68 21.70
C GLU A 82 -1.32 0.33 22.30
N ASN A 83 -2.64 0.08 22.37
CA ASN A 83 -3.20 -1.13 23.00
C ASN A 83 -3.69 -2.18 21.98
N LEU A 84 -3.32 -2.02 20.70
CA LEU A 84 -3.69 -2.98 19.67
C LEU A 84 -2.89 -4.26 19.81
N THR A 85 -3.59 -5.40 19.73
CA THR A 85 -2.95 -6.68 19.48
C THR A 85 -2.20 -6.64 18.14
N GLU A 86 -1.14 -7.44 18.01
CA GLU A 86 -0.36 -7.53 16.78
C GLU A 86 -1.23 -7.83 15.55
N GLN A 87 -2.21 -8.72 15.69
CA GLN A 87 -3.15 -9.05 14.62
C GLN A 87 -3.99 -7.84 14.19
N ASN A 88 -4.55 -7.09 15.15
CA ASN A 88 -5.35 -5.90 14.84
C ASN A 88 -4.50 -4.78 14.24
N ARG A 89 -3.25 -4.65 14.71
CA ARG A 89 -2.26 -3.72 14.14
C ARG A 89 -2.00 -4.06 12.66
N ASN A 90 -1.74 -5.33 12.35
CA ASN A 90 -1.47 -5.77 10.98
C ASN A 90 -2.69 -5.56 10.07
N ILE A 91 -3.90 -5.87 10.54
CA ILE A 91 -5.14 -5.60 9.80
C ILE A 91 -5.28 -4.09 9.50
N LEU A 92 -5.01 -3.22 10.47
CA LEU A 92 -5.04 -1.77 10.25
C LEU A 92 -4.01 -1.33 9.21
N ILE A 93 -2.80 -1.88 9.24
CA ILE A 93 -1.77 -1.59 8.24
C ILE A 93 -2.28 -2.00 6.84
N TYR A 94 -2.83 -3.20 6.70
CA TYR A 94 -3.40 -3.67 5.43
C TYR A 94 -4.55 -2.78 4.92
N CYS A 95 -5.40 -2.28 5.82
CA CYS A 95 -6.42 -1.28 5.48
C CYS A 95 -5.82 -0.01 4.89
N LEU A 96 -4.79 0.52 5.56
CA LEU A 96 -4.16 1.77 5.15
C LEU A 96 -3.42 1.59 3.82
N CYS A 97 -2.77 0.46 3.60
CA CYS A 97 -2.19 0.10 2.31
C CYS A 97 -3.25 0.13 1.20
N SER A 98 -4.38 -0.55 1.40
CA SER A 98 -5.50 -0.56 0.44
C SER A 98 -6.15 0.81 0.26
N LYS A 99 -6.12 1.68 1.27
CA LYS A 99 -6.63 3.06 1.18
C LYS A 99 -5.72 3.94 0.32
N TYR A 100 -4.41 3.80 0.48
CA TYR A 100 -3.45 4.73 -0.11
C TYR A 100 -2.83 4.25 -1.41
N LEU A 101 -2.87 2.97 -1.75
CA LEU A 101 -2.26 2.43 -2.97
C LEU A 101 -3.29 1.68 -3.82
N VAL A 102 -3.34 2.03 -5.10
CA VAL A 102 -4.09 1.29 -6.12
C VAL A 102 -3.14 0.84 -7.21
N ASP A 103 -3.22 -0.44 -7.58
CA ASP A 103 -2.47 -0.98 -8.71
C ASP A 103 -3.17 -0.64 -10.02
N PHE A 104 -2.38 -0.27 -11.02
CA PHE A 104 -2.86 0.03 -12.37
C PHE A 104 -2.00 -0.72 -13.39
N ASP A 105 -2.57 -1.75 -14.01
CA ASP A 105 -1.85 -2.62 -14.94
C ASP A 105 -1.54 -1.91 -16.25
N SER A 106 -0.38 -1.29 -16.31
CA SER A 106 0.02 -0.41 -17.41
C SER A 106 1.53 -0.13 -17.42
N SER A 107 2.02 0.29 -18.59
CA SER A 107 3.37 0.84 -18.77
C SER A 107 3.39 2.36 -18.70
N HIS A 108 4.57 2.99 -18.80
CA HIS A 108 4.74 4.45 -18.76
C HIS A 108 4.02 5.21 -19.89
N ASN A 109 3.69 4.56 -21.01
CA ASN A 109 3.04 5.20 -22.17
C ASN A 109 1.52 5.02 -22.21
N THR A 110 0.94 4.30 -21.26
CA THR A 110 -0.51 4.15 -21.16
C THR A 110 -1.09 5.34 -20.39
N LEU A 111 -2.10 6.01 -20.95
CA LEU A 111 -2.80 7.09 -20.25
C LEU A 111 -3.51 6.55 -19.01
N LEU A 112 -3.58 7.35 -17.95
CA LEU A 112 -4.41 7.04 -16.79
C LEU A 112 -5.88 7.29 -17.12
N ASP A 113 -6.76 6.42 -16.62
CA ASP A 113 -8.20 6.60 -16.75
C ASP A 113 -8.65 7.84 -15.98
N VAL A 114 -9.56 8.63 -16.56
CA VAL A 114 -10.08 9.88 -15.97
C VAL A 114 -10.78 9.61 -14.63
N SER A 115 -11.37 8.43 -14.45
CA SER A 115 -12.00 8.00 -13.19
C SER A 115 -11.04 7.96 -11.99
N LEU A 116 -9.73 7.87 -12.23
CA LEU A 116 -8.70 7.88 -11.17
C LEU A 116 -8.40 9.29 -10.64
N PHE A 117 -8.83 10.35 -11.33
CA PHE A 117 -8.62 11.74 -10.92
C PHE A 117 -9.79 12.28 -10.08
N THR A 118 -10.15 11.53 -9.05
CA THR A 118 -11.16 11.92 -8.06
C THR A 118 -10.49 12.26 -6.73
N ILE A 119 -11.17 13.06 -5.89
CA ILE A 119 -10.68 13.33 -4.53
C ILE A 119 -10.80 12.02 -3.74
N PRO A 120 -9.70 11.46 -3.21
CA PRO A 120 -9.75 10.22 -2.45
C PRO A 120 -10.63 10.33 -1.20
N SER A 121 -11.41 9.27 -0.91
CA SER A 121 -12.28 9.15 0.26
C SER A 121 -11.58 8.70 1.55
#